data_AF-A0A7K2LS74-F1
#
_entry.id   AF-A0A7K2LS74-F1
#
_cell.length_a   1.000
_cell.length_b   1.000
_cell.length_c   1.000
_cell.angle_alpha   90.00
_cell.angle_beta   90.00
_cell.angle_gamma   90.00
#
_symmetry.space_group_name_H-M   'P 1'
#
loop_
_entity.id
_entity.type
_entity.pdbx_description
1 polymer ?
#
loop_
_entity_poly.entity_id
_entity_poly.type
_entity_poly.pdbx_seq_one_letter_code
_entity_poly.pdbx_strand_id
1 'polypeptide(L)'
;MTTTTSPRGRRRAPTRIERAAGRAAALQRPRVILALLLLLALTCVMLLDGYLRAEVGGDERVRTGAASDQVPDSVLNGGPILTFQGGTATTVSVPDKTIALTFDDGPDPTWTPQVLKILKEYDVPATFFLVGSMVSRHPDIVRTMVRQGNEVGVHTFTHVDLSYQSESRIRREMEQTQLALAGAAGITTTLFRAPYSSETDAIDDYSWPVYQKLGKEGYTSVFVDTDSDDWKRPGVSKIVQWATPKGTKGASVLFHDAGGERSQTIAALPQYIKKMRAKGYTFTTVSGVLAQQNARTATAPGGPGANTATGLQAAHHKATGATLYEGKALIAAVAVAEWTVPALSVGLVIVGVAVMGRFGMMLILARRHHRQRNRRRFSWGPPVTRPVSVIVPAYNEKECIASTLRSLAASTHPIEIIVVDDGSTDGTAEIAESLGLPNVRVLRQQNAGKPAALNNGVRNARHDIVVMMDGDTVFEP
;
A
#
# COMPACT_ATOMS: atom_id res chain seq x y z
N MET A 1 -25.08 -29.04 72.38
CA MET A 1 -24.16 -28.08 71.74
C MET A 1 -23.75 -28.65 70.40
N THR A 2 -24.40 -28.21 69.33
CA THR A 2 -24.18 -28.64 67.95
C THR A 2 -23.38 -27.55 67.23
N THR A 3 -22.11 -27.84 66.92
CA THR A 3 -21.27 -26.98 66.08
C THR A 3 -21.54 -27.27 64.60
N THR A 4 -22.07 -26.27 63.91
CA THR A 4 -22.36 -26.26 62.48
C THR A 4 -21.08 -26.07 61.66
N THR A 5 -20.70 -27.08 60.88
CA THR A 5 -19.68 -26.98 59.82
C THR A 5 -20.26 -26.27 58.59
N SER A 6 -19.62 -25.18 58.16
CA SER A 6 -19.95 -24.46 56.92
C SER A 6 -19.50 -25.27 55.69
N PRO A 7 -20.32 -25.39 54.61
CA PRO A 7 -19.94 -26.19 53.45
C PRO A 7 -18.96 -25.42 52.54
N ARG A 8 -17.87 -26.08 52.17
CA ARG A 8 -16.89 -25.64 51.16
C ARG A 8 -17.58 -25.35 49.82
N GLY A 9 -17.71 -24.08 49.45
CA GLY A 9 -18.17 -23.67 48.13
C GLY A 9 -17.15 -23.99 47.04
N ARG A 10 -17.42 -25.00 46.20
CA ARG A 10 -16.72 -25.20 44.92
C ARG A 10 -17.09 -24.02 43.99
N ARG A 11 -16.13 -23.15 43.66
CA ARG A 11 -16.33 -22.13 42.62
C ARG A 11 -16.59 -22.84 41.28
N ARG A 12 -17.78 -22.59 40.72
CA ARG A 12 -18.23 -23.12 39.44
C ARG A 12 -17.37 -22.55 38.31
N ALA A 13 -16.98 -23.38 37.35
CA ALA A 13 -16.25 -22.90 36.16
C ALA A 13 -17.09 -21.84 35.42
N PRO A 14 -16.47 -20.75 34.92
CA PRO A 14 -17.22 -19.65 34.33
C PRO A 14 -18.01 -20.11 33.11
N THR A 15 -19.28 -19.74 33.11
CA THR A 15 -20.26 -20.05 32.06
C THR A 15 -19.83 -19.43 30.73
N ARG A 16 -20.37 -19.95 29.62
CA ARG A 16 -20.08 -19.42 28.27
C ARG A 16 -20.39 -17.90 28.16
N ILE A 17 -21.40 -17.45 28.90
CA ILE A 17 -21.84 -16.05 29.01
C ILE A 17 -20.81 -15.20 29.77
N GLU A 18 -20.28 -15.69 30.89
CA GLU A 18 -19.23 -14.97 31.64
C GLU A 18 -17.91 -14.87 30.86
N ARG A 19 -17.56 -15.90 30.07
CA ARG A 19 -16.40 -15.83 29.16
C ARG A 19 -16.63 -14.84 28.01
N ALA A 20 -17.85 -14.78 27.47
CA ALA A 20 -18.21 -13.81 26.45
C ALA A 20 -18.20 -12.38 27.01
N ALA A 21 -18.72 -12.17 28.22
CA ALA A 21 -18.70 -10.90 28.94
C ALA A 21 -17.26 -10.46 29.27
N GLY A 22 -16.38 -11.38 29.68
CA GLY A 22 -14.96 -11.09 29.91
C GLY A 22 -14.20 -10.71 28.62
N ARG A 23 -14.52 -11.34 27.49
CA ARG A 23 -13.98 -10.95 26.17
C ARG A 23 -14.51 -9.58 25.73
N ALA A 24 -15.80 -9.31 25.92
CA ALA A 24 -16.40 -8.01 25.65
C ALA A 24 -15.79 -6.89 26.52
N ALA A 25 -15.56 -7.16 27.81
CA ALA A 25 -14.91 -6.22 28.73
C ALA A 25 -13.42 -6.00 28.40
N ALA A 26 -12.72 -7.01 27.86
CA ALA A 26 -11.36 -6.85 27.36
C ALA A 26 -11.29 -5.98 26.10
N LEU A 27 -12.28 -6.11 25.20
CA LEU A 27 -12.46 -5.29 24.00
C LEU A 27 -12.79 -3.82 24.32
N GLN A 28 -13.42 -3.55 25.47
CA GLN A 28 -13.74 -2.19 25.93
C GLN A 28 -12.56 -1.43 26.54
N ARG A 29 -11.38 -2.05 26.66
CA ARG A 29 -10.19 -1.35 27.16
C ARG A 29 -9.72 -0.33 26.11
N PRO A 30 -9.50 0.96 26.47
CA PRO A 30 -9.09 1.99 25.52
C PRO A 30 -7.88 1.62 24.67
N ARG A 31 -6.93 0.88 25.27
CA ARG A 31 -5.72 0.39 24.58
C ARG A 31 -6.02 -0.63 23.46
N VAL A 32 -7.03 -1.47 23.65
CA VAL A 32 -7.44 -2.48 22.65
C VAL A 32 -8.17 -1.80 21.50
N ILE A 33 -9.08 -0.86 21.81
CA ILE A 33 -9.77 -0.05 20.80
C ILE A 33 -8.76 0.72 19.95
N LEU A 34 -7.81 1.40 20.59
CA LEU A 34 -6.76 2.14 19.87
C LEU A 34 -5.92 1.21 18.98
N ALA A 35 -5.53 0.03 19.48
CA ALA A 35 -4.78 -0.94 18.69
C ALA A 35 -5.57 -1.43 17.47
N LEU A 36 -6.87 -1.70 17.63
CA LEU A 36 -7.73 -2.12 16.52
C LEU A 36 -7.92 -1.00 15.49
N LEU A 37 -8.08 0.26 15.94
CA LEU A 37 -8.17 1.41 15.04
C LEU A 37 -6.88 1.63 14.25
N LEU A 38 -5.72 1.51 14.91
CA LEU A 38 -4.42 1.58 14.23
C LEU A 38 -4.23 0.46 13.21
N LEU A 39 -4.63 -0.78 13.56
CA LEU A 39 -4.58 -1.91 12.65
C LEU A 39 -5.49 -1.69 11.43
N LEU A 40 -6.71 -1.19 11.66
CA LEU A 40 -7.64 -0.87 10.59
C LEU A 40 -7.08 0.22 9.67
N ALA A 41 -6.57 1.32 10.24
CA ALA A 41 -5.95 2.40 9.47
C ALA A 41 -4.77 1.89 8.63
N LEU A 42 -3.90 1.06 9.22
CA LEU A 42 -2.79 0.44 8.51
C LEU A 42 -3.27 -0.45 7.36
N THR A 43 -4.30 -1.25 7.61
CA THR A 43 -4.89 -2.14 6.59
C THR A 43 -5.46 -1.33 5.43
N CYS A 44 -6.18 -0.24 5.72
CA CYS A 44 -6.71 0.66 4.69
C CYS A 44 -5.60 1.30 3.87
N VAL A 45 -4.51 1.75 4.51
CA VAL A 45 -3.34 2.33 3.83
C VAL A 45 -2.69 1.30 2.90
N MET A 46 -2.48 0.06 3.37
CA MET A 46 -1.89 -1.00 2.55
C MET A 46 -2.78 -1.41 1.38
N LEU A 47 -4.10 -1.50 1.58
CA LEU A 47 -5.04 -1.79 0.50
C LEU A 47 -5.09 -0.66 -0.53
N LEU A 48 -5.00 0.59 -0.09
CA LEU A 48 -4.93 1.74 -0.98
C LEU A 48 -3.62 1.72 -1.81
N ASP A 49 -2.47 1.52 -1.17
CA ASP A 49 -1.18 1.41 -1.87
C ASP A 49 -1.18 0.25 -2.89
N GLY A 50 -1.68 -0.92 -2.49
CA GLY A 50 -1.81 -2.08 -3.38
C GLY A 50 -2.77 -1.83 -4.55
N TYR A 51 -3.88 -1.11 -4.33
CA TYR A 51 -4.79 -0.71 -5.41
C TYR A 51 -4.15 0.29 -6.38
N LEU A 52 -3.41 1.28 -5.88
CA LEU A 52 -2.72 2.28 -6.70
C LEU A 52 -1.59 1.68 -7.55
N ARG A 53 -0.93 0.64 -7.05
CA ARG A 53 0.10 -0.10 -7.78
C ARG A 53 -0.46 -1.18 -8.70
N ALA A 54 -1.79 -1.28 -8.80
CA ALA A 54 -2.51 -2.34 -9.49
C ALA A 54 -2.18 -3.78 -9.00
N GLU A 55 -1.55 -3.93 -7.83
CA GLU A 55 -1.28 -5.22 -7.19
C GLU A 55 -2.56 -5.87 -6.67
N VAL A 56 -3.57 -5.05 -6.32
CA VAL A 56 -4.89 -5.50 -5.87
C VAL A 56 -5.96 -5.06 -6.86
N GLY A 57 -6.61 -6.01 -7.52
CA GLY A 57 -7.73 -5.74 -8.43
C GLY A 57 -7.30 -5.18 -9.80
N GLY A 58 -6.02 -5.30 -10.16
CA GLY A 58 -5.53 -5.14 -11.52
C GLY A 58 -6.05 -6.26 -12.44
N ASP A 59 -6.15 -5.94 -13.73
CA ASP A 59 -6.53 -6.89 -14.77
C ASP A 59 -5.64 -6.63 -15.99
N GLU A 60 -4.68 -7.52 -16.22
CA GLU A 60 -3.72 -7.46 -17.33
C GLU A 60 -4.22 -8.17 -18.58
N ARG A 61 -5.46 -8.69 -18.57
CA ARG A 61 -6.03 -9.34 -19.75
C ARG A 61 -6.26 -8.29 -20.84
N VAL A 62 -5.75 -8.59 -22.02
CA VAL A 62 -5.95 -7.80 -23.24
C VAL A 62 -6.63 -8.68 -24.26
N ARG A 63 -7.70 -8.18 -24.87
CA ARG A 63 -8.46 -8.96 -25.84
C ARG A 63 -7.71 -8.97 -27.17
N THR A 64 -7.56 -10.15 -27.76
CA THR A 64 -7.13 -10.27 -29.15
C THR A 64 -8.30 -9.95 -30.07
N GLY A 65 -8.05 -9.23 -31.18
CA GLY A 65 -9.08 -8.70 -32.06
C GLY A 65 -10.22 -9.68 -32.38
N ALA A 66 -11.45 -9.18 -32.29
CA ALA A 66 -12.68 -9.91 -32.58
C ALA A 66 -13.34 -9.39 -33.87
N ALA A 67 -14.54 -9.91 -34.18
CA ALA A 67 -15.36 -9.38 -35.25
C ALA A 67 -15.79 -7.94 -34.94
N SER A 68 -15.96 -7.13 -36.00
CA SER A 68 -16.31 -5.71 -35.94
C SER A 68 -17.55 -5.40 -36.79
N ASP A 69 -18.41 -6.39 -37.05
CA ASP A 69 -19.57 -6.26 -37.93
C ASP A 69 -20.68 -5.37 -37.35
N GLN A 70 -20.66 -5.09 -36.06
CA GLN A 70 -21.58 -4.15 -35.41
C GLN A 70 -21.04 -2.71 -35.36
N VAL A 71 -19.79 -2.50 -35.77
CA VAL A 71 -19.15 -1.19 -35.79
C VAL A 71 -19.38 -0.54 -37.15
N PRO A 72 -19.90 0.70 -37.22
CA PRO A 72 -20.11 1.37 -38.50
C PRO A 72 -18.80 1.54 -39.29
N ASP A 73 -18.82 1.23 -40.59
CA ASP A 73 -17.65 1.41 -41.48
C ASP A 73 -17.12 2.85 -41.49
N SER A 74 -18.00 3.84 -41.26
CA SER A 74 -17.64 5.26 -41.15
C SER A 74 -16.81 5.59 -39.90
N VAL A 75 -16.85 4.72 -38.88
CA VAL A 75 -16.01 4.80 -37.68
C VAL A 75 -14.70 4.07 -37.93
N LEU A 76 -14.75 2.81 -38.39
CA LEU A 76 -13.55 2.00 -38.62
C LEU A 76 -12.59 2.65 -39.62
N ASN A 77 -13.13 3.22 -40.71
CA ASN A 77 -12.36 3.90 -41.75
C ASN A 77 -12.29 5.43 -41.56
N GLY A 78 -12.71 5.91 -40.39
CA GLY A 78 -12.83 7.32 -40.05
C GLY A 78 -11.52 8.00 -39.67
N GLY A 79 -11.63 9.22 -39.15
CA GLY A 79 -10.52 9.91 -38.49
C GLY A 79 -10.33 9.45 -37.04
N PRO A 80 -9.18 9.79 -36.41
CA PRO A 80 -8.80 9.26 -35.11
C PRO A 80 -9.57 9.89 -33.94
N ILE A 81 -10.44 10.86 -34.16
CA ILE A 81 -11.21 11.50 -33.08
C ILE A 81 -12.67 11.09 -33.23
N LEU A 82 -13.17 10.25 -32.34
CA LEU A 82 -14.54 9.78 -32.30
C LEU A 82 -15.37 10.60 -31.29
N THR A 83 -16.42 11.23 -31.78
CA THR A 83 -17.39 12.00 -30.99
C THR A 83 -18.81 11.55 -31.28
N PHE A 84 -19.72 11.74 -30.32
CA PHE A 84 -21.14 11.43 -30.45
C PHE A 84 -21.96 12.73 -30.49
N GLN A 85 -22.53 13.04 -31.65
CA GLN A 85 -23.41 14.21 -31.82
C GLN A 85 -24.85 13.72 -31.97
N GLY A 86 -25.72 14.09 -31.02
CA GLY A 86 -27.12 13.65 -31.04
C GLY A 86 -27.30 12.12 -30.94
N GLY A 87 -26.32 11.41 -30.36
CA GLY A 87 -26.32 9.95 -30.28
C GLY A 87 -25.74 9.24 -31.51
N THR A 88 -25.38 9.98 -32.57
CA THR A 88 -24.73 9.44 -33.76
C THR A 88 -23.22 9.55 -33.65
N ALA A 89 -22.53 8.45 -33.94
CA ALA A 89 -21.07 8.41 -33.99
C ALA A 89 -20.54 9.17 -35.21
N THR A 90 -19.58 10.05 -34.98
CA THR A 90 -18.92 10.85 -36.01
C THR A 90 -17.42 10.87 -35.75
N THR A 91 -16.62 10.78 -36.81
CA THR A 91 -15.17 10.82 -36.71
C THR A 91 -14.61 12.11 -37.31
N VAL A 92 -13.52 12.60 -36.75
CA VAL A 92 -12.82 13.82 -37.23
C VAL A 92 -11.38 13.47 -37.56
N SER A 93 -10.99 13.72 -38.81
CA SER A 93 -9.61 13.56 -39.28
C SER A 93 -8.74 14.76 -38.90
N VAL A 94 -7.46 14.51 -38.65
CA VAL A 94 -6.50 15.59 -38.41
C VAL A 94 -6.20 16.31 -39.74
N PRO A 95 -6.31 17.66 -39.78
CA PRO A 95 -5.97 18.45 -40.96
C PRO A 95 -4.60 18.14 -41.56
N ASP A 96 -4.51 18.19 -42.90
CA ASP A 96 -3.24 18.14 -43.61
C ASP A 96 -2.21 19.10 -43.03
N LYS A 97 -0.96 18.64 -42.94
CA LYS A 97 0.17 19.37 -42.35
C LYS A 97 -0.04 19.78 -40.88
N THR A 98 -0.87 19.07 -40.13
CA THR A 98 -1.05 19.24 -38.68
C THR A 98 -0.75 17.94 -37.94
N ILE A 99 -0.07 18.05 -36.80
CA ILE A 99 0.22 16.93 -35.88
C ILE A 99 -0.45 17.22 -34.54
N ALA A 100 -1.27 16.29 -34.07
CA ALA A 100 -1.65 16.19 -32.67
C ALA A 100 -0.71 15.20 -32.00
N LEU A 101 0.26 15.70 -31.23
CA LEU A 101 1.21 14.86 -30.52
C LEU A 101 0.56 14.35 -29.23
N THR A 102 0.50 13.02 -29.05
CA THR A 102 -0.16 12.40 -27.91
C THR A 102 0.78 11.50 -27.11
N PHE A 103 0.58 11.44 -25.79
CA PHE A 103 1.38 10.64 -24.86
C PHE A 103 0.48 9.83 -23.92
N ASP A 104 0.74 8.54 -23.79
CA ASP A 104 -0.03 7.63 -22.93
C ASP A 104 0.80 7.13 -21.73
N ASP A 105 0.08 6.56 -20.76
CA ASP A 105 0.54 5.91 -19.51
C ASP A 105 0.97 6.83 -18.37
N GLY A 106 1.29 8.09 -18.65
CA GLY A 106 1.81 9.04 -17.67
C GLY A 106 0.88 9.36 -16.50
N PRO A 107 1.38 10.13 -15.51
CA PRO A 107 2.75 10.66 -15.42
C PRO A 107 3.74 9.71 -14.74
N ASP A 108 4.95 9.60 -15.27
CA ASP A 108 6.12 8.98 -14.63
C ASP A 108 7.05 10.05 -14.02
N PRO A 109 7.61 9.85 -12.81
CA PRO A 109 8.45 10.86 -12.15
C PRO A 109 9.81 11.10 -12.81
N THR A 110 10.26 10.20 -13.69
CA THR A 110 11.54 10.29 -14.40
C THR A 110 11.36 10.82 -15.82
N TRP A 111 10.41 10.28 -16.58
CA TRP A 111 10.30 10.51 -18.02
C TRP A 111 9.38 11.67 -18.39
N THR A 112 8.18 11.77 -17.80
CA THR A 112 7.22 12.84 -18.09
C THR A 112 7.82 14.24 -17.92
N PRO A 113 8.59 14.57 -16.85
CA PRO A 113 9.24 15.87 -16.73
C PRO A 113 10.21 16.19 -17.87
N GLN A 114 10.89 15.17 -18.42
CA GLN A 114 11.81 15.35 -19.55
C GLN A 114 11.05 15.61 -20.84
N VAL A 115 9.94 14.90 -21.08
CA VAL A 115 9.03 15.18 -22.21
C VAL A 115 8.51 16.62 -22.14
N LEU A 116 7.97 17.03 -20.98
CA LEU A 116 7.48 18.40 -20.78
C LEU A 116 8.56 19.46 -21.01
N LYS A 117 9.80 19.19 -20.59
CA LYS A 117 10.93 20.08 -20.84
C LYS A 117 11.20 20.23 -22.34
N ILE A 118 11.20 19.14 -23.10
CA ILE A 118 11.39 19.15 -24.56
C ILE A 118 10.24 19.92 -25.22
N LEU A 119 8.99 19.59 -24.92
CA LEU A 119 7.84 20.28 -25.50
C LEU A 119 7.88 21.80 -25.26
N LYS A 120 8.26 22.21 -24.05
CA LYS A 120 8.46 23.62 -23.72
C LYS A 120 9.62 24.26 -24.48
N GLU A 121 10.76 23.57 -24.61
CA GLU A 121 11.93 24.07 -25.35
C GLU A 121 11.60 24.31 -26.83
N TYR A 122 10.80 23.44 -27.42
CA TYR A 122 10.41 23.55 -28.82
C TYR A 122 9.14 24.38 -29.04
N ASP A 123 8.43 24.82 -27.99
CA ASP A 123 7.12 25.46 -28.08
C ASP A 123 6.12 24.60 -28.88
N VAL A 124 5.95 23.35 -28.43
CA VAL A 124 5.06 22.35 -29.04
C VAL A 124 4.03 21.93 -27.99
N PRO A 125 2.74 22.22 -28.20
CA PRO A 125 1.70 21.68 -27.34
C PRO A 125 1.46 20.20 -27.64
N ALA A 126 1.03 19.44 -26.63
CA ALA A 126 0.66 18.03 -26.76
C ALA A 126 -0.57 17.69 -25.91
N THR A 127 -1.15 16.51 -26.15
CA THR A 127 -2.24 15.94 -25.35
C THR A 127 -1.76 14.68 -24.62
N PHE A 128 -1.97 14.59 -23.32
CA PHE A 128 -1.52 13.46 -22.49
C PHE A 128 -2.72 12.67 -21.96
N PHE A 129 -2.78 11.37 -22.22
CA PHE A 129 -3.79 10.47 -21.65
C PHE A 129 -3.21 9.81 -20.42
N LEU A 130 -3.70 10.21 -19.25
CA LEU A 130 -3.08 9.87 -17.97
C LEU A 130 -3.81 8.74 -17.26
N VAL A 131 -3.04 7.86 -16.64
CA VAL A 131 -3.55 6.80 -15.76
C VAL A 131 -3.83 7.40 -14.37
N GLY A 132 -5.06 7.25 -13.88
CA GLY A 132 -5.52 7.91 -12.66
C GLY A 132 -4.73 7.56 -11.39
N SER A 133 -4.22 6.33 -11.27
CA SER A 133 -3.35 5.95 -10.17
C SER A 133 -2.01 6.71 -10.20
N MET A 134 -1.44 6.93 -11.39
CA MET A 134 -0.22 7.71 -11.60
C MET A 134 -0.45 9.20 -11.36
N VAL A 135 -1.60 9.74 -11.79
CA VAL A 135 -2.04 11.11 -11.46
C VAL A 135 -2.08 11.30 -9.94
N SER A 136 -2.62 10.30 -9.22
CA SER A 136 -2.77 10.37 -7.77
C SER A 136 -1.43 10.35 -7.03
N ARG A 137 -0.44 9.62 -7.55
CA ARG A 137 0.92 9.52 -7.00
C ARG A 137 1.81 10.71 -7.36
N HIS A 138 1.60 11.32 -8.52
CA HIS A 138 2.46 12.39 -9.06
C HIS A 138 1.67 13.65 -9.47
N PRO A 139 0.83 14.22 -8.58
CA PRO A 139 -0.06 15.34 -8.91
C PRO A 139 0.69 16.62 -9.34
N ASP A 140 1.91 16.82 -8.84
CA ASP A 140 2.72 18.00 -9.15
C ASP A 140 3.15 18.06 -10.62
N ILE A 141 3.36 16.90 -11.24
CA ILE A 141 3.73 16.77 -12.65
C ILE A 141 2.52 17.15 -13.52
N VAL A 142 1.34 16.64 -13.18
CA VAL A 142 0.08 16.97 -13.90
C VAL A 142 -0.23 18.46 -13.81
N ARG A 143 -0.09 19.06 -12.62
CA ARG A 143 -0.26 20.51 -12.46
C ARG A 143 0.72 21.31 -13.32
N THR A 144 1.95 20.83 -13.46
CA THR A 144 2.96 21.47 -14.32
C THR A 144 2.62 21.31 -15.80
N MET A 145 2.19 20.11 -16.21
CA MET A 145 1.74 19.79 -17.58
C MET A 145 0.62 20.72 -18.04
N VAL A 146 -0.45 20.85 -17.25
CA VAL A 146 -1.59 21.73 -17.55
C VAL A 146 -1.17 23.20 -17.57
N ARG A 147 -0.35 23.66 -16.61
CA ARG A 147 0.16 25.04 -16.58
C ARG A 147 1.04 25.40 -17.76
N GLN A 148 1.69 24.43 -18.41
CA GLN A 148 2.49 24.65 -19.61
C GLN A 148 1.64 24.73 -20.90
N GLY A 149 0.31 24.62 -20.79
CA GLY A 149 -0.61 24.70 -21.94
C GLY A 149 -0.87 23.38 -22.64
N ASN A 150 -0.41 22.25 -22.07
CA ASN A 150 -0.69 20.92 -22.61
C ASN A 150 -2.07 20.44 -22.20
N GLU A 151 -2.70 19.67 -23.08
CA GLU A 151 -4.00 19.07 -22.83
C GLU A 151 -3.85 17.71 -22.13
N VAL A 152 -4.91 17.30 -21.42
CA VAL A 152 -4.94 16.07 -20.63
C VAL A 152 -6.26 15.35 -20.87
N GLY A 153 -6.19 14.05 -21.07
CA GLY A 153 -7.31 13.11 -21.20
C GLY A 153 -7.22 11.98 -20.17
N VAL A 154 -8.30 11.21 -20.06
CA VAL A 154 -8.41 10.03 -19.20
C VAL A 154 -7.86 8.79 -19.93
N HIS A 155 -7.03 8.01 -19.24
CA HIS A 155 -6.55 6.69 -19.70
C HIS A 155 -6.88 5.57 -18.70
N THR A 156 -8.08 5.63 -18.10
CA THR A 156 -8.53 4.79 -16.96
C THR A 156 -7.74 5.01 -15.67
N PHE A 157 -8.15 4.39 -14.56
CA PHE A 157 -7.49 4.56 -13.27
C PHE A 157 -6.37 3.54 -13.05
N THR A 158 -6.57 2.28 -13.45
CA THR A 158 -5.59 1.19 -13.28
C THR A 158 -5.16 0.54 -14.60
N HIS A 159 -5.33 1.21 -15.75
CA HIS A 159 -4.85 0.73 -17.05
C HIS A 159 -5.44 -0.63 -17.49
N VAL A 160 -6.75 -0.80 -17.30
CA VAL A 160 -7.46 -2.06 -17.63
C VAL A 160 -8.08 -1.99 -19.03
N ASP A 161 -8.12 -3.12 -19.72
CA ASP A 161 -8.91 -3.28 -20.95
C ASP A 161 -10.41 -3.24 -20.61
N LEU A 162 -11.08 -2.18 -21.06
CA LEU A 162 -12.50 -1.93 -20.75
C LEU A 162 -13.45 -2.95 -21.36
N SER A 163 -13.05 -3.66 -22.42
CA SER A 163 -13.90 -4.67 -23.09
C SER A 163 -14.19 -5.90 -22.20
N TYR A 164 -13.37 -6.13 -21.16
CA TYR A 164 -13.56 -7.19 -20.19
C TYR A 164 -14.30 -6.77 -18.92
N GLN A 165 -14.61 -5.48 -18.78
CA GLN A 165 -15.05 -4.94 -17.51
C GLN A 165 -16.56 -4.79 -17.43
N SER A 166 -17.10 -5.04 -16.25
CA SER A 166 -18.49 -4.67 -15.95
C SER A 166 -18.69 -3.16 -16.08
N GLU A 167 -19.89 -2.74 -16.43
CA GLU A 167 -20.25 -1.31 -16.49
C GLU A 167 -19.91 -0.54 -15.21
N SER A 168 -20.07 -1.18 -14.06
CA SER A 168 -19.75 -0.58 -12.76
C SER A 168 -18.25 -0.31 -12.61
N ARG A 169 -17.40 -1.19 -13.16
CA ARG A 169 -15.94 -1.04 -13.12
C ARG A 169 -15.50 0.05 -14.09
N ILE A 170 -16.02 0.04 -15.32
CA ILE A 170 -15.76 1.10 -16.31
C ILE A 170 -16.06 2.47 -15.71
N ARG A 171 -17.25 2.65 -15.13
CA ARG A 171 -17.63 3.92 -14.50
C ARG A 171 -16.64 4.34 -13.39
N ARG A 172 -16.24 3.41 -12.53
CA ARG A 172 -15.26 3.69 -11.46
C ARG A 172 -13.90 4.11 -12.03
N GLU A 173 -13.38 3.40 -13.04
CA GLU A 173 -12.12 3.74 -13.71
C GLU A 173 -12.13 5.18 -14.25
N MET A 174 -13.25 5.59 -14.85
CA MET A 174 -13.41 6.93 -15.40
C MET A 174 -13.56 7.99 -14.30
N GLU A 175 -14.50 7.79 -13.37
CA GLU A 175 -14.81 8.74 -12.29
C GLU A 175 -13.62 8.96 -11.34
N GLN A 176 -12.91 7.90 -10.96
CA GLN A 176 -11.74 8.01 -10.08
C GLN A 176 -10.60 8.78 -10.76
N THR A 177 -10.42 8.59 -12.07
CA THR A 177 -9.42 9.35 -12.82
C THR A 177 -9.78 10.83 -12.91
N GLN A 178 -11.06 11.14 -13.11
CA GLN A 178 -11.55 12.53 -13.07
C GLN A 178 -11.33 13.17 -11.69
N LEU A 179 -11.60 12.44 -10.60
CA LEU A 179 -11.33 12.92 -9.25
C LEU A 179 -9.83 13.16 -9.01
N ALA A 180 -8.97 12.26 -9.50
CA ALA A 180 -7.51 12.44 -9.41
C ALA A 180 -7.05 13.70 -10.17
N LEU A 181 -7.56 13.94 -11.38
CA LEU A 181 -7.29 15.15 -12.17
C LEU A 181 -7.79 16.42 -11.46
N ALA A 182 -8.99 16.36 -10.87
CA ALA A 182 -9.56 17.46 -10.11
C ALA A 182 -8.68 17.80 -8.90
N GLY A 183 -8.20 16.80 -8.17
CA GLY A 183 -7.29 16.98 -7.04
C GLY A 183 -5.90 17.51 -7.44
N ALA A 184 -5.34 16.99 -8.53
CA ALA A 184 -3.98 17.30 -8.96
C ALA A 184 -3.86 18.70 -9.60
N ALA A 185 -4.75 19.03 -10.53
CA ALA A 185 -4.66 20.21 -11.38
C ALA A 185 -5.90 21.12 -11.33
N GLY A 186 -6.94 20.76 -10.58
CA GLY A 186 -8.17 21.57 -10.48
C GLY A 186 -9.02 21.51 -11.75
N ILE A 187 -8.89 20.44 -12.54
CA ILE A 187 -9.60 20.26 -13.81
C ILE A 187 -10.26 18.88 -13.91
N THR A 188 -11.30 18.77 -14.72
CA THR A 188 -11.77 17.53 -15.33
C THR A 188 -11.63 17.64 -16.85
N THR A 189 -11.79 16.54 -17.58
CA THR A 189 -11.62 16.53 -19.04
C THR A 189 -12.68 15.70 -19.74
N THR A 190 -13.03 16.05 -20.97
CA THR A 190 -13.91 15.23 -21.84
C THR A 190 -13.13 14.28 -22.74
N LEU A 191 -11.79 14.37 -22.78
CA LEU A 191 -10.99 13.47 -23.61
C LEU A 191 -10.75 12.13 -22.92
N PHE A 192 -10.84 11.07 -23.71
CA PHE A 192 -10.59 9.71 -23.28
C PHE A 192 -9.84 8.94 -24.37
N ARG A 193 -8.94 8.06 -23.95
CA ARG A 193 -8.34 7.01 -24.80
C ARG A 193 -8.40 5.71 -24.02
N ALA A 194 -8.90 4.64 -24.65
CA ALA A 194 -8.94 3.33 -24.03
C ALA A 194 -7.54 2.69 -24.05
N PRO A 195 -7.10 2.04 -22.96
CA PRO A 195 -5.92 1.19 -22.98
C PRO A 195 -6.00 0.13 -24.08
N TYR A 196 -4.87 -0.14 -24.73
CA TYR A 196 -4.69 -1.19 -25.75
C TYR A 196 -5.51 -1.06 -27.06
N SER A 197 -6.32 -0.01 -27.23
CA SER A 197 -7.12 0.26 -28.43
C SER A 197 -6.67 1.58 -29.06
N SER A 198 -5.54 1.53 -29.77
CA SER A 198 -4.85 2.73 -30.25
C SER A 198 -5.42 3.28 -31.56
N GLU A 199 -5.84 2.42 -32.50
CA GLU A 199 -6.38 2.81 -33.82
C GLU A 199 -7.90 2.57 -33.89
N THR A 200 -8.60 3.28 -34.78
CA THR A 200 -10.08 3.15 -34.90
C THR A 200 -10.52 1.80 -35.46
N ASP A 201 -9.66 1.13 -36.23
CA ASP A 201 -9.91 -0.21 -36.77
C ASP A 201 -9.71 -1.32 -35.72
N ALA A 202 -9.13 -0.98 -34.56
CA ALA A 202 -9.06 -1.86 -33.39
C ALA A 202 -10.38 -1.91 -32.61
N ILE A 203 -11.40 -1.10 -32.97
CA ILE A 203 -12.73 -1.20 -32.40
C ILE A 203 -13.41 -2.46 -32.92
N ASP A 204 -13.83 -3.31 -31.99
CA ASP A 204 -14.56 -4.55 -32.24
C ASP A 204 -15.96 -4.52 -31.58
N ASP A 205 -16.74 -5.57 -31.81
CA ASP A 205 -18.11 -5.70 -31.29
C ASP A 205 -18.19 -5.70 -29.75
N TYR A 206 -17.08 -5.98 -29.06
CA TYR A 206 -17.02 -5.99 -27.60
C TYR A 206 -16.70 -4.61 -27.02
N SER A 207 -15.84 -3.86 -27.69
CA SER A 207 -15.42 -2.51 -27.28
C SER A 207 -16.39 -1.42 -27.77
N TRP A 208 -17.11 -1.65 -28.88
CA TRP A 208 -18.04 -0.66 -29.43
C TRP A 208 -19.13 -0.18 -28.45
N PRO A 209 -19.81 -1.05 -27.68
CA PRO A 209 -20.78 -0.60 -26.67
C PRO A 209 -20.16 0.30 -25.59
N VAL A 210 -18.87 0.12 -25.28
CA VAL A 210 -18.14 0.97 -24.33
C VAL A 210 -18.00 2.38 -24.88
N TYR A 211 -17.55 2.51 -26.14
CA TYR A 211 -17.43 3.81 -26.81
C TYR A 211 -18.78 4.53 -26.95
N GLN A 212 -19.85 3.81 -27.30
CA GLN A 212 -21.20 4.37 -27.35
C GLN A 212 -21.67 4.91 -25.99
N LYS A 213 -21.38 4.17 -24.90
CA LYS A 213 -21.75 4.58 -23.55
C LYS A 213 -20.98 5.82 -23.10
N LEU A 214 -19.65 5.79 -23.21
CA LEU A 214 -18.80 6.92 -22.84
C LEU A 214 -19.12 8.16 -23.70
N GLY A 215 -19.46 7.97 -24.97
CA GLY A 215 -19.98 9.01 -25.85
C GLY A 215 -21.27 9.66 -25.33
N LYS A 216 -22.23 8.86 -24.85
CA LYS A 216 -23.47 9.37 -24.20
C LYS A 216 -23.18 10.14 -22.91
N GLU A 217 -22.11 9.78 -22.21
CA GLU A 217 -21.63 10.48 -21.00
C GLU A 217 -20.83 11.75 -21.33
N GLY A 218 -20.61 12.05 -22.61
CA GLY A 218 -19.95 13.28 -23.09
C GLY A 218 -18.45 13.15 -23.34
N TYR A 219 -17.89 11.93 -23.32
CA TYR A 219 -16.49 11.73 -23.66
C TYR A 219 -16.27 11.75 -25.18
N THR A 220 -15.18 12.39 -25.59
CA THR A 220 -14.59 12.26 -26.92
C THR A 220 -13.48 11.23 -26.87
N SER A 221 -13.61 10.18 -27.66
CA SER A 221 -12.63 9.09 -27.73
C SER A 221 -11.56 9.42 -28.77
N VAL A 222 -10.30 9.26 -28.39
CA VAL A 222 -9.16 9.67 -29.21
C VAL A 222 -8.26 8.47 -29.49
N PHE A 223 -8.07 8.21 -30.77
CA PHE A 223 -7.23 7.19 -31.36
C PHE A 223 -5.99 7.83 -32.00
N VAL A 224 -5.23 7.04 -32.76
CA VAL A 224 -3.97 7.42 -33.38
C VAL A 224 -4.02 7.02 -34.86
N ASP A 225 -3.42 7.83 -35.72
CA ASP A 225 -3.23 7.48 -37.15
C ASP A 225 -1.82 6.92 -37.40
N THR A 226 -0.92 7.16 -36.45
CA THR A 226 0.50 6.89 -36.60
C THR A 226 1.11 6.58 -35.25
N ASP A 227 1.56 5.34 -35.08
CA ASP A 227 2.25 4.90 -33.87
C ASP A 227 3.77 4.99 -34.03
N SER A 228 4.44 5.51 -33.00
CA SER A 228 5.90 5.52 -32.92
C SER A 228 6.49 4.17 -32.51
N ASP A 229 5.66 3.28 -31.93
CA ASP A 229 6.04 1.97 -31.42
C ASP A 229 7.23 2.06 -30.41
N ASP A 230 7.35 3.20 -29.74
CA ASP A 230 8.48 3.56 -28.88
C ASP A 230 8.60 2.65 -27.65
N TRP A 231 7.48 2.12 -27.16
CA TRP A 231 7.43 1.12 -26.10
C TRP A 231 8.22 -0.16 -26.43
N LYS A 232 8.36 -0.52 -27.71
CA LYS A 232 9.19 -1.66 -28.17
C LYS A 232 10.70 -1.37 -28.11
N ARG A 233 11.07 -0.10 -27.91
CA ARG A 233 12.46 0.41 -27.93
C ARG A 233 13.22 0.03 -29.22
N PRO A 234 12.67 0.32 -30.42
CA PRO A 234 13.21 -0.15 -31.70
C PRO A 234 14.45 0.63 -32.18
N GLY A 235 14.85 1.69 -31.47
CA GLY A 235 15.91 2.62 -31.81
C GLY A 235 15.37 3.96 -32.33
N VAL A 236 16.06 5.06 -32.00
CA VAL A 236 15.63 6.44 -32.27
C VAL A 236 15.22 6.68 -33.73
N SER A 237 16.01 6.20 -34.70
CA SER A 237 15.71 6.40 -36.12
C SER A 237 14.42 5.72 -36.55
N LYS A 238 14.11 4.53 -36.00
CA LYS A 238 12.86 3.81 -36.29
C LYS A 238 11.66 4.51 -35.65
N ILE A 239 11.79 4.96 -34.41
CA ILE A 239 10.76 5.76 -33.73
C ILE A 239 10.39 6.99 -34.57
N VAL A 240 11.39 7.76 -35.00
CA VAL A 240 11.17 8.96 -35.83
C VAL A 240 10.57 8.60 -37.20
N GLN A 241 10.94 7.45 -37.77
CA GLN A 241 10.39 6.98 -39.05
C GLN A 241 8.93 6.57 -38.91
N TRP A 242 8.60 5.73 -37.94
CA TRP A 242 7.26 5.21 -37.71
C TRP A 242 6.28 6.29 -37.27
N ALA A 243 6.72 7.22 -36.41
CA ALA A 243 5.94 8.40 -36.03
C ALA A 243 5.66 9.39 -37.19
N THR A 244 6.32 9.26 -38.35
CA THR A 244 6.15 10.20 -39.47
C THR A 244 4.95 9.80 -40.33
N PRO A 245 3.88 10.62 -40.43
CA PRO A 245 2.74 10.34 -41.30
C PRO A 245 3.13 10.31 -42.78
N LYS A 246 2.36 9.55 -43.57
CA LYS A 246 2.59 9.38 -45.01
C LYS A 246 2.12 10.62 -45.79
N GLY A 247 2.93 11.08 -46.75
CA GLY A 247 2.58 12.18 -47.65
C GLY A 247 2.46 13.54 -46.94
N THR A 248 1.33 14.21 -47.11
CA THR A 248 1.00 15.51 -46.49
C THR A 248 -0.09 15.41 -45.43
N LYS A 249 -0.61 14.20 -45.17
CA LYS A 249 -1.70 13.98 -44.22
C LYS A 249 -1.32 14.46 -42.83
N GLY A 250 -2.30 15.00 -42.12
CA GLY A 250 -2.22 15.20 -40.68
C GLY A 250 -2.26 13.87 -39.94
N ALA A 251 -1.87 13.89 -38.67
CA ALA A 251 -1.96 12.70 -37.82
C ALA A 251 -2.12 13.02 -36.34
N SER A 252 -2.89 12.18 -35.65
CA SER A 252 -2.76 11.94 -34.21
C SER A 252 -1.62 10.93 -33.99
N VAL A 253 -0.55 11.35 -33.33
CA VAL A 253 0.70 10.57 -33.24
C VAL A 253 0.90 10.08 -31.81
N LEU A 254 1.17 8.78 -31.65
CA LEU A 254 1.36 8.14 -30.35
C LEU A 254 2.83 8.08 -29.92
N PHE A 255 3.07 8.47 -28.68
CA PHE A 255 4.27 8.17 -27.90
C PHE A 255 3.86 7.75 -26.49
N HIS A 256 4.81 7.24 -25.70
CA HIS A 256 4.57 6.93 -24.29
C HIS A 256 5.52 7.73 -23.40
N ASP A 257 5.01 8.28 -22.31
CA ASP A 257 5.81 8.99 -21.31
C ASP A 257 5.91 8.23 -19.97
N ALA A 258 5.32 7.05 -19.87
CA ALA A 258 5.50 6.09 -18.79
C ALA A 258 5.45 4.64 -19.33
N GLY A 259 5.21 3.64 -18.45
CA GLY A 259 5.12 2.23 -18.86
C GLY A 259 6.48 1.54 -19.08
N GLY A 260 7.55 2.07 -18.47
CA GLY A 260 8.89 1.48 -18.51
C GLY A 260 9.98 2.45 -18.94
N GLU A 261 11.03 1.94 -19.57
CA GLU A 261 12.20 2.71 -20.00
C GLU A 261 11.86 3.55 -21.26
N ARG A 262 12.17 4.86 -21.25
CA ARG A 262 11.78 5.81 -22.32
C ARG A 262 12.92 6.68 -22.85
N SER A 263 14.19 6.34 -22.62
CA SER A 263 15.34 7.11 -23.12
C SER A 263 15.34 7.28 -24.64
N GLN A 264 14.87 6.28 -25.39
CA GLN A 264 14.77 6.38 -26.85
C GLN A 264 13.68 7.37 -27.29
N THR A 265 12.54 7.41 -26.58
CA THR A 265 11.50 8.43 -26.78
C THR A 265 12.05 9.82 -26.54
N ILE A 266 12.75 10.03 -25.41
CA ILE A 266 13.39 11.30 -25.06
C ILE A 266 14.38 11.75 -26.15
N ALA A 267 15.17 10.83 -26.70
CA ALA A 267 16.12 11.14 -27.77
C ALA A 267 15.45 11.38 -29.14
N ALA A 268 14.31 10.73 -29.41
CA ALA A 268 13.58 10.83 -30.68
C ALA A 268 12.75 12.11 -30.80
N LEU A 269 12.13 12.59 -29.72
CA LEU A 269 11.22 13.73 -29.75
C LEU A 269 11.84 15.00 -30.38
N PRO A 270 13.05 15.47 -30.00
CA PRO A 270 13.65 16.64 -30.63
C PRO A 270 13.91 16.45 -32.12
N GLN A 271 14.32 15.25 -32.54
CA GLN A 271 14.57 14.94 -33.95
C GLN A 271 13.27 14.93 -34.75
N TYR A 272 12.22 14.33 -34.19
CA TYR A 272 10.89 14.28 -34.78
C TYR A 272 10.33 15.69 -34.97
N ILE A 273 10.32 16.52 -33.92
CA ILE A 273 9.80 17.89 -33.97
C ILE A 273 10.50 18.71 -35.05
N LYS A 274 11.85 18.69 -35.08
CA LYS A 274 12.64 19.41 -36.10
C LYS A 274 12.32 18.91 -37.51
N LYS A 275 12.28 17.58 -37.71
CA LYS A 275 11.98 16.96 -39.00
C LYS A 275 10.60 17.37 -39.51
N MET A 276 9.58 17.34 -38.65
CA MET A 276 8.21 17.65 -39.06
C MET A 276 8.03 19.14 -39.34
N ARG A 277 8.63 20.03 -38.53
CA ARG A 277 8.67 21.48 -38.84
C ARG A 277 9.35 21.75 -40.18
N ALA A 278 10.49 21.12 -40.45
CA ALA A 278 11.19 21.25 -41.74
C ALA A 278 10.33 20.76 -42.93
N LYS A 279 9.40 19.85 -42.70
CA LYS A 279 8.41 19.37 -43.68
C LYS A 279 7.14 20.24 -43.76
N GLY A 280 7.10 21.37 -43.05
CA GLY A 280 5.99 22.31 -43.04
C GLY A 280 4.81 21.91 -42.15
N TYR A 281 5.00 20.99 -41.19
CA TYR A 281 3.95 20.62 -40.25
C TYR A 281 3.84 21.60 -39.08
N THR A 282 2.61 21.82 -38.63
CA THR A 282 2.28 22.53 -37.38
C THR A 282 1.88 21.53 -36.29
N PHE A 283 2.03 21.93 -35.03
CA PHE A 283 1.69 21.11 -33.88
C PHE A 283 0.54 21.74 -33.10
N THR A 284 -0.38 20.90 -32.62
CA THR A 284 -1.55 21.32 -31.85
C THR A 284 -1.98 20.20 -30.90
N THR A 285 -2.96 20.46 -30.04
CA THR A 285 -3.62 19.45 -29.20
C THR A 285 -4.83 18.85 -29.91
N VAL A 286 -5.42 17.80 -29.34
CA VAL A 286 -6.67 17.20 -29.83
C VAL A 286 -7.80 18.23 -29.89
N SER A 287 -8.01 19.04 -28.84
CA SER A 287 -8.99 20.13 -28.90
C SER A 287 -8.65 21.17 -29.95
N GLY A 288 -7.36 21.43 -30.19
CA GLY A 288 -6.93 22.31 -31.27
C GLY A 288 -7.28 21.76 -32.66
N VAL A 289 -7.24 20.44 -32.88
CA VAL A 289 -7.73 19.80 -34.11
C VAL A 289 -9.23 20.04 -34.27
N LEU A 290 -10.02 19.78 -33.21
CA LEU A 290 -11.47 19.98 -33.23
C LEU A 290 -11.84 21.44 -33.52
N ALA A 291 -11.11 22.40 -32.92
CA ALA A 291 -11.33 23.83 -33.16
C ALA A 291 -11.03 24.23 -34.61
N GLN A 292 -9.96 23.71 -35.21
CA GLN A 292 -9.63 23.99 -36.62
C GLN A 292 -10.67 23.41 -37.57
N GLN A 293 -11.20 22.22 -37.28
CA GLN A 293 -12.25 21.59 -38.08
C GLN A 293 -13.55 22.42 -38.02
N ASN A 294 -13.95 22.84 -36.82
CA ASN A 294 -15.13 23.68 -36.60
C ASN A 294 -14.99 25.05 -37.26
N ALA A 295 -13.80 25.64 -37.24
CA ALA A 295 -13.54 26.91 -37.93
C ALA A 295 -13.69 26.77 -39.46
N ARG A 296 -13.22 25.65 -40.04
CA ARG A 296 -13.36 25.37 -41.48
C ARG A 296 -14.82 25.17 -41.91
N THR A 297 -15.63 24.52 -41.09
CA THR A 297 -17.07 24.37 -41.36
C THR A 297 -17.84 25.67 -41.09
N ALA A 298 -17.40 26.50 -40.15
CA ALA A 298 -17.98 27.82 -39.87
C ALA A 298 -17.59 28.92 -40.87
N THR A 299 -16.56 28.73 -41.71
CA THR A 299 -16.19 29.64 -42.81
C THR A 299 -17.05 29.53 -44.08
N ALA A 300 -18.26 28.98 -43.99
CA ALA A 300 -19.36 29.50 -44.80
C ALA A 300 -19.52 31.00 -44.46
N PRO A 301 -19.72 31.90 -45.43
CA PRO A 301 -19.39 33.32 -45.26
C PRO A 301 -20.21 33.99 -44.14
N GLY A 302 -19.55 34.43 -43.04
CA GLY A 302 -20.18 35.36 -42.08
C GLY A 302 -19.70 35.45 -40.61
N GLY A 303 -18.71 34.70 -40.11
CA GLY A 303 -18.36 34.70 -38.67
C GLY A 303 -17.04 35.41 -38.30
N PRO A 304 -16.96 36.21 -37.21
CA PRO A 304 -15.71 36.87 -36.79
C PRO A 304 -14.70 35.87 -36.21
N GLY A 305 -13.43 36.06 -36.57
CA GLY A 305 -12.30 35.19 -36.19
C GLY A 305 -12.11 35.08 -34.68
N ALA A 306 -12.08 33.84 -34.19
CA ALA A 306 -11.88 33.52 -32.79
C ALA A 306 -10.39 33.33 -32.45
N ASN A 307 -9.96 33.94 -31.34
CA ASN A 307 -8.63 33.88 -30.74
C ASN A 307 -8.10 32.43 -30.60
N THR A 308 -6.88 32.20 -31.09
CA THR A 308 -6.21 30.88 -31.18
C THR A 308 -5.66 30.34 -29.86
N ALA A 309 -5.66 31.12 -28.77
CA ALA A 309 -5.10 30.69 -27.47
C ALA A 309 -6.10 29.93 -26.57
N THR A 310 -7.41 30.07 -26.77
CA THR A 310 -8.45 29.43 -25.93
C THR A 310 -8.86 28.03 -26.39
N GLY A 311 -8.29 27.52 -27.49
CA GLY A 311 -8.69 26.24 -28.09
C GLY A 311 -7.86 25.03 -27.70
N LEU A 312 -6.63 25.20 -27.22
CA LEU A 312 -5.70 24.08 -27.02
C LEU A 312 -6.07 23.18 -25.83
N GLN A 313 -6.76 23.71 -24.82
CA GLN A 313 -7.21 22.97 -23.65
C GLN A 313 -8.75 22.99 -23.54
N ALA A 314 -9.46 23.06 -24.68
CA ALA A 314 -10.91 23.27 -24.67
C ALA A 314 -11.69 22.11 -24.02
N ALA A 315 -11.10 20.92 -23.93
CA ALA A 315 -11.68 19.79 -23.21
C ALA A 315 -11.57 19.91 -21.68
N HIS A 316 -10.72 20.81 -21.16
CA HIS A 316 -10.57 21.01 -19.73
C HIS A 316 -11.71 21.84 -19.16
N HIS A 317 -12.35 21.30 -18.12
CA HIS A 317 -13.34 22.01 -17.32
C HIS A 317 -12.78 22.27 -15.93
N LYS A 318 -13.01 23.47 -15.40
CA LYS A 318 -12.57 23.81 -14.05
C LYS A 318 -13.35 22.99 -13.02
N ALA A 319 -12.65 22.18 -12.23
CA ALA A 319 -13.25 21.46 -11.11
C ALA A 319 -13.56 22.44 -9.97
N THR A 320 -14.79 22.35 -9.42
CA THR A 320 -15.25 23.20 -8.32
C THR A 320 -16.07 22.40 -7.31
N GLY A 321 -16.39 23.00 -6.16
CA GLY A 321 -17.27 22.38 -5.16
C GLY A 321 -16.75 21.03 -4.64
N ALA A 322 -17.67 20.07 -4.51
CA ALA A 322 -17.40 18.75 -3.93
C ALA A 322 -16.30 17.99 -4.69
N THR A 323 -16.35 17.95 -6.01
CA THR A 323 -15.38 17.22 -6.86
C THR A 323 -13.94 17.66 -6.61
N LEU A 324 -13.70 18.96 -6.44
CA LEU A 324 -12.36 19.47 -6.17
C LEU A 324 -11.84 19.02 -4.79
N TYR A 325 -12.69 19.07 -3.76
CA TYR A 325 -12.29 18.69 -2.40
C TYR A 325 -12.18 17.19 -2.22
N GLU A 326 -13.05 16.40 -2.86
CA GLU A 326 -12.93 14.94 -2.93
C GLU A 326 -11.63 14.53 -3.63
N GLY A 327 -11.32 15.15 -4.77
CA GLY A 327 -10.05 14.95 -5.45
C GLY A 327 -8.85 15.31 -4.58
N LYS A 328 -8.88 16.45 -3.88
CA LYS A 328 -7.80 16.82 -2.94
C LYS A 328 -7.67 15.85 -1.77
N ALA A 329 -8.78 15.35 -1.24
CA ALA A 329 -8.78 14.35 -0.18
C ALA A 329 -8.17 13.02 -0.67
N LEU A 330 -8.50 12.60 -1.90
CA LEU A 330 -7.86 11.44 -2.55
C LEU A 330 -6.35 11.64 -2.64
N ILE A 331 -5.88 12.75 -3.21
CA ILE A 331 -4.44 13.04 -3.31
C ILE A 331 -3.75 13.03 -1.93
N ALA A 332 -4.38 13.62 -0.92
CA ALA A 332 -3.84 13.62 0.45
C ALA A 332 -3.76 12.20 1.04
N ALA A 333 -4.79 11.38 0.84
CA ALA A 333 -4.79 9.98 1.30
C ALA A 333 -3.70 9.16 0.61
N VAL A 334 -3.52 9.34 -0.70
CA VAL A 334 -2.43 8.69 -1.45
C VAL A 334 -1.06 9.12 -0.93
N ALA A 335 -0.85 10.42 -0.69
CA ALA A 335 0.41 10.93 -0.16
C ALA A 335 0.75 10.33 1.22
N VAL A 336 -0.26 10.19 2.09
CA VAL A 336 -0.10 9.51 3.39
C VAL A 336 0.30 8.05 3.19
N ALA A 337 -0.34 7.34 2.25
CA ALA A 337 -0.05 5.93 2.00
C ALA A 337 1.38 5.71 1.46
N GLU A 338 1.80 6.50 0.46
CA GLU A 338 3.13 6.43 -0.15
C GLU A 338 4.27 6.70 0.84
N TRP A 339 4.04 7.51 1.89
CA TRP A 339 5.04 7.74 2.93
C TRP A 339 5.01 6.66 4.03
N THR A 340 3.82 6.20 4.39
CA THR A 340 3.63 5.27 5.51
C THR A 340 4.24 3.90 5.21
N VAL A 341 4.03 3.36 4.00
CA VAL A 341 4.50 2.01 3.66
C VAL A 341 6.04 1.92 3.73
N PRO A 342 6.83 2.78 3.07
CA PRO A 342 8.29 2.76 3.20
C PRO A 342 8.77 3.01 4.62
N ALA A 343 8.13 3.92 5.37
CA ALA A 343 8.51 4.21 6.76
C ALA A 343 8.37 2.96 7.66
N LEU A 344 7.30 2.19 7.49
CA LEU A 344 7.09 0.94 8.20
C LEU A 344 8.10 -0.13 7.77
N SER A 345 8.40 -0.24 6.48
CA SER A 345 9.44 -1.15 5.98
C SER A 345 10.81 -0.84 6.59
N VAL A 346 11.21 0.43 6.62
CA VAL A 346 12.46 0.87 7.27
C VAL A 346 12.44 0.56 8.77
N GLY A 347 11.32 0.85 9.45
CA GLY A 347 11.14 0.51 10.86
C GLY A 347 11.32 -0.98 11.13
N LEU A 348 10.75 -1.85 10.29
CA LEU A 348 10.88 -3.30 10.40
C LEU A 348 12.34 -3.74 10.21
N VAL A 349 13.06 -3.15 9.26
CA VAL A 349 14.49 -3.41 9.05
C VAL A 349 15.30 -3.02 10.28
N ILE A 350 15.04 -1.85 10.88
CA ILE A 350 15.74 -1.40 12.10
C ILE A 350 15.49 -2.38 13.25
N VAL A 351 14.23 -2.78 13.47
CA VAL A 351 13.89 -3.77 14.51
C VAL A 351 14.55 -5.11 14.22
N GLY A 352 14.53 -5.57 12.97
CA GLY A 352 15.18 -6.80 12.54
C GLY A 352 16.69 -6.78 12.83
N VAL A 353 17.37 -5.72 12.45
CA VAL A 353 18.80 -5.51 12.74
C VAL A 353 19.06 -5.49 14.25
N ALA A 354 18.23 -4.80 15.03
CA ALA A 354 18.38 -4.75 16.49
C ALA A 354 18.19 -6.13 17.14
N VAL A 355 17.22 -6.92 16.69
CA VAL A 355 16.98 -8.28 17.19
C VAL A 355 18.15 -9.21 16.80
N MET A 356 18.67 -9.10 15.57
CA MET A 356 19.83 -9.91 15.14
C MET A 356 21.10 -9.49 15.88
N GLY A 357 21.28 -8.20 16.11
CA GLY A 357 22.36 -7.66 16.93
C GLY A 357 22.29 -8.17 18.37
N ARG A 358 21.11 -8.19 18.99
CA ARG A 358 20.88 -8.77 20.31
C ARG A 358 21.22 -10.26 20.34
N PHE A 359 20.78 -11.03 19.35
CA PHE A 359 21.08 -12.46 19.24
C PHE A 359 22.58 -12.71 19.09
N GLY A 360 23.25 -11.96 18.19
CA GLY A 360 24.70 -12.02 18.03
C GLY A 360 25.46 -11.70 19.31
N MET A 361 25.04 -10.64 20.02
CA MET A 361 25.60 -10.27 21.33
C MET A 361 25.42 -11.39 22.35
N MET A 362 24.24 -12.00 22.43
CA MET A 362 24.00 -13.15 23.33
C MET A 362 24.92 -14.33 23.00
N LEU A 363 25.14 -14.66 21.72
CA LEU A 363 26.07 -15.72 21.32
C LEU A 363 27.52 -15.39 21.70
N ILE A 364 27.94 -14.14 21.55
CA ILE A 364 29.29 -13.70 21.94
C ILE A 364 29.46 -13.80 23.45
N LEU A 365 28.50 -13.28 24.22
CA LEU A 365 28.51 -13.33 25.68
C LEU A 365 28.46 -14.77 26.19
N ALA A 366 27.61 -15.62 25.61
CA ALA A 366 27.52 -17.04 25.98
C ALA A 366 28.83 -17.78 25.70
N ARG A 367 29.45 -17.59 24.53
CA ARG A 367 30.76 -18.18 24.21
C ARG A 367 31.86 -17.66 25.15
N ARG A 368 31.87 -16.36 25.45
CA ARG A 368 32.82 -15.76 26.39
C ARG A 368 32.64 -16.32 27.80
N HIS A 369 31.40 -16.44 28.28
CA HIS A 369 31.08 -17.02 29.57
C HIS A 369 31.50 -18.49 29.66
N HIS A 370 31.16 -19.31 28.66
CA HIS A 370 31.58 -20.71 28.59
C HIS A 370 33.11 -20.85 28.60
N ARG A 371 33.82 -20.03 27.81
CA ARG A 371 35.29 -20.02 27.79
C ARG A 371 35.89 -19.56 29.11
N GLN A 372 35.26 -18.64 29.82
CA GLN A 372 35.73 -18.16 31.14
C GLN A 372 35.49 -19.20 32.23
N ARG A 373 34.31 -19.83 32.24
CA ARG A 373 33.93 -20.89 33.20
C ARG A 373 34.81 -22.14 33.07
N ASN A 374 35.18 -22.53 31.86
CA ASN A 374 36.00 -23.74 31.64
C ASN A 374 37.51 -23.46 31.68
N ARG A 375 37.95 -22.30 32.17
CA ARG A 375 39.38 -22.07 32.39
C ARG A 375 39.87 -22.96 33.52
N ARG A 376 41.07 -23.53 33.39
CA ARG A 376 41.70 -24.37 34.43
C ARG A 376 41.80 -23.71 35.81
N ARG A 377 41.73 -22.37 35.89
CA ARG A 377 41.79 -21.58 37.13
C ARG A 377 40.44 -20.99 37.55
N PHE A 378 39.34 -21.40 36.92
CA PHE A 378 38.02 -20.92 37.31
C PHE A 378 37.66 -21.45 38.69
N SER A 379 37.32 -20.54 39.60
CA SER A 379 36.74 -20.83 40.90
C SER A 379 35.56 -19.90 41.10
N TRP A 380 34.49 -20.39 41.73
CA TRP A 380 33.33 -19.59 42.13
C TRP A 380 33.63 -18.62 43.29
N GLY A 381 34.87 -18.62 43.79
CA GLY A 381 35.31 -17.83 44.93
C GLY A 381 35.65 -18.72 46.12
N PRO A 382 35.93 -18.13 47.29
CA PRO A 382 36.07 -18.88 48.53
C PRO A 382 34.76 -19.62 48.86
N PRO A 383 34.81 -20.77 49.56
CA PRO A 383 33.62 -21.46 50.03
C PRO A 383 32.72 -20.52 50.84
N VAL A 384 31.43 -20.48 50.50
CA VAL A 384 30.43 -19.77 51.31
C VAL A 384 30.15 -20.65 52.51
N THR A 385 30.48 -20.16 53.71
CA THR A 385 30.24 -20.88 54.98
C THR A 385 29.13 -20.25 55.83
N ARG A 386 28.66 -19.05 55.44
CA ARG A 386 27.57 -18.35 56.12
C ARG A 386 26.24 -19.09 55.90
N PRO A 387 25.34 -19.10 56.90
CA PRO A 387 24.01 -19.67 56.73
C PRO A 387 23.19 -19.00 55.62
N VAL A 388 22.28 -19.75 54.99
CA VAL A 388 21.50 -19.33 53.81
C VAL A 388 20.01 -19.52 54.05
N SER A 389 19.19 -18.62 53.53
CA SER A 389 17.72 -18.74 53.50
C SER A 389 17.26 -19.21 52.13
N VAL A 390 16.71 -20.42 52.06
CA VAL A 390 16.19 -21.02 50.84
C VAL A 390 14.70 -20.79 50.75
N ILE A 391 14.24 -20.03 49.75
CA ILE A 391 12.82 -19.74 49.53
C ILE A 391 12.28 -20.66 48.46
N VAL A 392 11.20 -21.37 48.81
CA VAL A 392 10.47 -22.30 47.95
C VAL A 392 9.04 -21.77 47.78
N PRO A 393 8.73 -21.00 46.72
CA PRO A 393 7.36 -20.64 46.43
C PRO A 393 6.61 -21.88 45.94
N ALA A 394 5.46 -22.16 46.52
CA ALA A 394 4.68 -23.36 46.23
C ALA A 394 3.23 -22.98 45.89
N TYR A 395 2.71 -23.53 44.79
CA TYR A 395 1.30 -23.43 44.43
C TYR A 395 0.83 -24.72 43.76
N ASN A 396 0.06 -25.52 44.49
CA ASN A 396 -0.37 -26.85 44.08
C ASN A 396 0.79 -27.78 43.68
N GLU A 397 1.76 -27.94 44.58
CA GLU A 397 3.00 -28.72 44.44
C GLU A 397 2.93 -30.04 45.24
N LYS A 398 1.74 -30.57 45.55
CA LYS A 398 1.54 -31.75 46.41
C LYS A 398 2.45 -32.94 46.09
N GLU A 399 2.65 -33.22 44.79
CA GLU A 399 3.39 -34.40 44.33
C GLU A 399 4.90 -34.26 44.53
N CYS A 400 5.44 -33.03 44.51
CA CYS A 400 6.88 -32.78 44.48
C CYS A 400 7.43 -32.16 45.77
N ILE A 401 6.63 -31.35 46.47
CA ILE A 401 7.08 -30.54 47.61
C ILE A 401 7.76 -31.37 48.70
N ALA A 402 7.29 -32.59 48.95
CA ALA A 402 7.88 -33.45 49.96
C ALA A 402 9.28 -33.95 49.60
N SER A 403 9.52 -34.23 48.31
CA SER A 403 10.83 -34.65 47.81
C SER A 403 11.83 -33.50 47.88
N THR A 404 11.41 -32.32 47.39
CA THR A 404 12.17 -31.07 47.42
C THR A 404 12.62 -30.72 48.84
N LEU A 405 11.71 -30.73 49.81
CA LEU A 405 12.02 -30.38 51.20
C LEU A 405 12.95 -31.38 51.88
N ARG A 406 12.80 -32.68 51.61
CA ARG A 406 13.72 -33.70 52.14
C ARG A 406 15.12 -33.56 51.55
N SER A 407 15.22 -33.30 50.25
CA SER A 407 16.49 -33.07 49.57
C SER A 407 17.22 -31.85 50.15
N LEU A 408 16.50 -30.74 50.34
CA LEU A 408 17.08 -29.55 50.96
C LEU A 408 17.47 -29.79 52.42
N ALA A 409 16.60 -30.43 53.21
CA ALA A 409 16.90 -30.71 54.61
C ALA A 409 18.09 -31.65 54.81
N ALA A 410 18.44 -32.47 53.80
CA ALA A 410 19.63 -33.31 53.79
C ALA A 410 20.93 -32.55 53.43
N SER A 411 20.85 -31.26 53.08
CA SER A 411 22.03 -30.46 52.74
C SER A 411 23.01 -30.37 53.90
N THR A 412 24.31 -30.52 53.60
CA THR A 412 25.41 -30.35 54.57
C THR A 412 25.71 -28.88 54.89
N HIS A 413 25.13 -27.93 54.15
CA HIS A 413 25.28 -26.50 54.38
C HIS A 413 24.24 -25.99 55.40
N PRO A 414 24.59 -25.06 56.31
CA PRO A 414 23.61 -24.48 57.24
C PRO A 414 22.54 -23.68 56.47
N ILE A 415 21.35 -24.25 56.32
CA ILE A 415 20.23 -23.61 55.63
C ILE A 415 18.99 -23.53 56.51
N GLU A 416 18.22 -22.47 56.33
CA GLU A 416 16.79 -22.44 56.64
C GLU A 416 15.99 -22.54 55.34
N ILE A 417 14.82 -23.17 55.39
CA ILE A 417 13.93 -23.35 54.25
C ILE A 417 12.61 -22.65 54.56
N ILE A 418 12.20 -21.73 53.70
CA ILE A 418 10.96 -20.99 53.78
C ILE A 418 10.07 -21.41 52.62
N VAL A 419 9.07 -22.24 52.91
CA VAL A 419 8.03 -22.58 51.94
C VAL A 419 6.99 -21.49 51.95
N VAL A 420 6.75 -20.86 50.82
CA VAL A 420 5.69 -19.85 50.68
C VAL A 420 4.56 -20.44 49.86
N ASP A 421 3.54 -20.92 50.56
CA ASP A 421 2.31 -21.41 49.96
C ASP A 421 1.46 -20.25 49.44
N ASP A 422 1.37 -20.12 48.12
CA ASP A 422 0.64 -19.07 47.41
C ASP A 422 -0.84 -19.44 47.21
N GLY A 423 -1.47 -19.95 48.27
CA GLY A 423 -2.88 -20.30 48.30
C GLY A 423 -3.20 -21.63 47.61
N SER A 424 -2.41 -22.68 47.89
CA SER A 424 -2.66 -24.00 47.34
C SER A 424 -3.98 -24.60 47.82
N THR A 425 -4.56 -25.48 46.99
CA THR A 425 -5.86 -26.12 47.25
C THR A 425 -5.79 -27.64 47.30
N ASP A 426 -4.62 -28.20 47.01
CA ASP A 426 -4.37 -29.64 46.89
C ASP A 426 -3.81 -30.29 48.17
N GLY A 427 -3.45 -29.51 49.17
CA GLY A 427 -2.81 -29.97 50.41
C GLY A 427 -1.30 -29.70 50.50
N THR A 428 -0.72 -28.92 49.58
CA THR A 428 0.72 -28.61 49.54
C THR A 428 1.25 -28.07 50.88
N ALA A 429 0.58 -27.10 51.48
CA ALA A 429 0.99 -26.50 52.75
C ALA A 429 0.95 -27.52 53.91
N GLU A 430 -0.11 -28.33 53.97
CA GLU A 430 -0.27 -29.38 54.98
C GLU A 430 0.82 -30.44 54.85
N ILE A 431 1.20 -30.81 53.62
CA ILE A 431 2.29 -31.76 53.37
C ILE A 431 3.62 -31.17 53.85
N ALA A 432 3.93 -29.92 53.49
CA ALA A 432 5.15 -29.25 53.93
C ALA A 432 5.24 -29.15 55.46
N GLU A 433 4.14 -28.82 56.13
CA GLU A 433 4.07 -28.75 57.60
C GLU A 433 4.20 -30.14 58.25
N SER A 434 3.55 -31.17 57.67
CA SER A 434 3.53 -32.53 58.24
C SER A 434 4.89 -33.24 58.27
N LEU A 435 5.86 -32.78 57.48
CA LEU A 435 7.21 -33.34 57.47
C LEU A 435 7.98 -33.08 58.78
N GLY A 436 7.58 -32.07 59.56
CA GLY A 436 8.17 -31.80 60.88
C GLY A 436 9.67 -31.50 60.86
N LEU A 437 10.20 -31.03 59.73
CA LEU A 437 11.62 -30.76 59.56
C LEU A 437 12.03 -29.51 60.34
N PRO A 438 13.09 -29.57 61.18
CA PRO A 438 13.41 -28.50 62.12
C PRO A 438 13.88 -27.19 61.46
N ASN A 439 14.33 -27.27 60.21
CA ASN A 439 14.81 -26.14 59.42
C ASN A 439 13.79 -25.66 58.36
N VAL A 440 12.55 -26.16 58.37
CA VAL A 440 11.50 -25.77 57.42
C VAL A 440 10.44 -24.90 58.12
N ARG A 441 10.10 -23.77 57.51
CA ARG A 441 8.99 -22.90 57.92
C ARG A 441 8.05 -22.66 56.76
N VAL A 442 6.75 -22.87 57.00
CA VAL A 442 5.70 -22.65 56.00
C VAL A 442 5.02 -21.31 56.26
N LEU A 443 4.94 -20.48 55.22
CA LEU A 443 4.21 -19.23 55.18
C LEU A 443 3.04 -19.41 54.23
N ARG A 444 1.82 -19.11 54.69
CA ARG A 444 0.61 -19.19 53.86
C ARG A 444 0.19 -17.78 53.45
N GLN A 445 -0.11 -17.57 52.17
CA GLN A 445 -0.65 -16.32 51.65
C GLN A 445 -1.81 -16.59 50.67
N GLN A 446 -2.58 -15.55 50.37
CA GLN A 446 -3.56 -15.64 49.28
C GLN A 446 -2.84 -15.62 47.93
N ASN A 447 -3.35 -16.39 46.96
CA ASN A 447 -2.76 -16.49 45.62
C ASN A 447 -2.59 -15.11 44.97
N ALA A 448 -1.33 -14.69 44.87
CA ALA A 448 -0.90 -13.41 44.30
C ALA A 448 0.20 -13.59 43.23
N GLY A 449 0.55 -14.82 42.91
CA GLY A 449 1.56 -15.22 41.93
C GLY A 449 2.96 -15.40 42.53
N LYS A 450 3.78 -16.21 41.84
CA LYS A 450 5.17 -16.51 42.19
C LYS A 450 6.02 -15.30 42.60
N PRO A 451 5.97 -14.12 41.93
CA PRO A 451 6.73 -12.95 42.37
C PRO A 451 6.32 -12.43 43.75
N ALA A 452 5.02 -12.46 44.08
CA ALA A 452 4.53 -12.05 45.39
C ALA A 452 4.98 -13.03 46.48
N ALA A 453 4.90 -14.34 46.19
CA ALA A 453 5.37 -15.40 47.08
C ALA A 453 6.88 -15.29 47.36
N LEU A 454 7.71 -15.11 46.32
CA LEU A 454 9.15 -14.88 46.47
C LEU A 454 9.45 -13.65 47.34
N ASN A 455 8.79 -12.52 47.07
CA ASN A 455 8.95 -11.30 47.87
C ASN A 455 8.54 -11.49 49.34
N ASN A 456 7.49 -12.27 49.60
CA ASN A 456 7.08 -12.60 50.96
C ASN A 456 8.13 -13.50 51.65
N GLY A 457 8.68 -14.47 50.93
CA GLY A 457 9.81 -15.29 51.40
C GLY A 457 11.02 -14.43 51.76
N VAL A 458 11.40 -13.46 50.92
CA VAL A 458 12.55 -12.57 51.16
C VAL A 458 12.34 -11.73 52.42
N ARG A 459 11.15 -11.16 52.61
CA ARG A 459 10.83 -10.38 53.81
C ARG A 459 10.93 -11.18 55.10
N ASN A 460 10.78 -12.50 55.00
CA ASN A 460 10.82 -13.41 56.13
C ASN A 460 12.16 -14.15 56.27
N ALA A 461 13.12 -13.95 55.37
CA ALA A 461 14.44 -14.57 55.45
C ALA A 461 15.20 -14.07 56.69
N ARG A 462 15.86 -15.00 57.40
CA ARG A 462 16.69 -14.70 58.58
C ARG A 462 18.14 -14.43 58.24
N HIS A 463 18.60 -14.92 57.09
CA HIS A 463 19.99 -14.78 56.65
C HIS A 463 20.12 -13.84 55.46
N ASP A 464 21.27 -13.16 55.39
CA ASP A 464 21.59 -12.20 54.32
C ASP A 464 21.71 -12.84 52.94
N ILE A 465 22.04 -14.14 52.89
CA ILE A 465 22.15 -14.89 51.63
C ILE A 465 20.83 -15.59 51.41
N VAL A 466 20.16 -15.22 50.32
CA VAL A 466 18.87 -15.78 49.93
C VAL A 466 19.03 -16.57 48.63
N VAL A 467 18.60 -17.82 48.64
CA VAL A 467 18.53 -18.68 47.45
C VAL A 467 17.06 -18.92 47.15
N MET A 468 16.65 -18.62 45.93
CA MET A 468 15.29 -18.88 45.46
C MET A 468 15.30 -20.13 44.59
N MET A 469 14.37 -21.04 44.85
CA MET A 469 14.27 -22.29 44.10
C MET A 469 12.82 -22.71 43.91
N ASP A 470 12.57 -23.58 42.95
CA ASP A 470 11.22 -24.04 42.65
C ASP A 470 10.81 -25.25 43.51
N GLY A 471 9.51 -25.41 43.74
CA GLY A 471 8.92 -26.44 44.59
C GLY A 471 9.12 -27.89 44.11
N ASP A 472 9.69 -28.05 42.93
CA ASP A 472 9.94 -29.31 42.22
C ASP A 472 11.44 -29.61 42.01
N THR A 473 12.34 -28.80 42.59
CA THR A 473 13.79 -28.96 42.40
C THR A 473 14.40 -29.89 43.46
N VAL A 474 15.06 -30.97 43.00
CA VAL A 474 15.80 -31.91 43.85
C VAL A 474 17.30 -31.76 43.62
N PHE A 475 18.07 -31.63 44.70
CA PHE A 475 19.54 -31.64 44.66
C PHE A 475 20.09 -33.02 45.04
N GLU A 476 21.17 -33.42 44.37
CA GLU A 476 22.01 -34.52 44.84
C GLU A 476 22.77 -34.08 46.12
N PRO A 477 22.97 -34.99 47.10
CA PRO A 477 23.51 -34.67 48.43
C PRO A 477 24.84 -33.92 48.46
#